data_AF-A0A3P6PMM3-F1
#
_entry.id   AF-A0A3P6PMM3-F1
#
_cell.length_a   1.000
_cell.length_b   1.000
_cell.length_c   1.000
_cell.angle_alpha   90.00
_cell.angle_beta   90.00
_cell.angle_gamma   90.00
#
_symmetry.space_group_name_H-M   'P 1'
#
loop_
_entity.id
_entity.type
_entity.pdbx_description
1 polymer ?
#
loop_
_entity_poly.entity_id
_entity_poly.type
_entity_poly.pdbx_seq_one_letter_code
_entity_poly.pdbx_strand_id
1 'polypeptide(L)'
;MLLAVMESRHDVDNAERVLMNMNHMTSGPKQLVEAIKMAYEMAESKQFAISKIRRDFETSCSTAKSKPKTNAPDITVQDNFIGSYPSSTSSSIVDPREVGHNIFILASQLSRHNEELRMALEPENHKDAMTSQALSYYKQHTAQIEIVRCDRKIERVVFPIHTICKYLTPETKLSILLETEQDAQGSKIGSISVTVQSA
;
A
#
# COMPACT_ATOMS: atom_id res chain seq x y z
N MET A 1 -3.33 10.30 1.21
CA MET A 1 -3.77 9.94 2.57
C MET A 1 -5.17 9.35 2.52
N LEU A 2 -5.27 8.02 2.46
CA LEU A 2 -6.53 7.28 2.60
C LEU A 2 -6.48 6.26 3.77
N LEU A 3 -5.35 6.21 4.49
CA LEU A 3 -5.12 5.33 5.64
C LEU A 3 -5.53 5.95 6.99
N ALA A 4 -5.93 7.24 7.00
CA ALA A 4 -6.27 7.95 8.24
C ALA A 4 -7.71 7.71 8.75
N VAL A 5 -8.51 6.90 8.04
CA VAL A 5 -9.92 6.64 8.42
C VAL A 5 -10.12 5.25 9.05
N MET A 6 -9.06 4.44 9.19
CA MET A 6 -9.17 3.08 9.74
C MET A 6 -8.48 2.92 11.11
N GLU A 7 -8.35 3.99 11.88
CA GLU A 7 -7.64 3.96 13.17
C GLU A 7 -8.53 3.63 14.39
N SER A 8 -9.85 3.47 14.22
CA SER A 8 -10.77 3.41 15.36
C SER A 8 -11.73 2.22 15.33
N ARG A 9 -11.21 1.06 15.74
CA ARG A 9 -11.76 0.12 16.75
C ARG A 9 -13.25 -0.29 16.71
N HIS A 10 -14.05 0.07 15.70
CA HIS A 10 -15.46 -0.28 15.45
C HIS A 10 -15.71 -0.39 13.92
N ASP A 11 -14.93 -1.22 13.21
CA ASP A 11 -15.00 -1.35 11.75
C ASP A 11 -16.22 -2.12 11.22
N VAL A 12 -17.03 -2.74 12.09
CA VAL A 12 -18.19 -3.53 11.61
C VAL A 12 -19.21 -2.61 10.94
N ASP A 13 -19.66 -1.56 11.64
CA ASP A 13 -20.66 -0.62 11.10
C ASP A 13 -20.13 0.13 9.87
N ASN A 14 -18.85 0.47 9.86
CA ASN A 14 -18.21 1.12 8.71
C ASN A 14 -18.11 0.17 7.51
N ALA A 15 -17.67 -1.07 7.74
CA ALA A 15 -17.59 -2.10 6.70
C ALA A 15 -18.98 -2.43 6.15
N GLU A 16 -19.98 -2.59 7.01
CA GLU A 16 -21.37 -2.82 6.60
C GLU A 16 -21.89 -1.67 5.74
N ARG A 17 -21.66 -0.41 6.13
CA ARG A 17 -22.04 0.75 5.31
C ARG A 17 -21.37 0.75 3.95
N VAL A 18 -20.07 0.46 3.88
CA VAL A 18 -19.35 0.37 2.60
C VAL A 18 -19.91 -0.77 1.74
N LEU A 19 -20.16 -1.94 2.32
CA LEU A 19 -20.73 -3.09 1.64
C LEU A 19 -22.16 -2.82 1.15
N MET A 20 -23.00 -2.15 1.95
CA MET A 20 -24.34 -1.71 1.56
C MET A 20 -24.30 -0.75 0.38
N ASN A 21 -23.40 0.24 0.41
CA ASN A 21 -23.21 1.17 -0.69
C ASN A 21 -22.79 0.45 -1.98
N MET A 22 -21.91 -0.54 -1.88
CA MET A 22 -21.49 -1.35 -3.03
C MET A 22 -22.57 -2.32 -3.52
N ASN A 23 -23.53 -2.71 -2.67
CA ASN A 23 -24.57 -3.67 -3.05
C ASN A 23 -25.51 -3.15 -4.14
N HIS A 24 -25.61 -1.82 -4.30
CA HIS A 24 -26.38 -1.19 -5.37
C HIS A 24 -25.64 -1.18 -6.73
N MET A 25 -24.38 -1.59 -6.78
CA MET A 25 -23.61 -1.68 -8.02
C MET A 25 -23.84 -3.03 -8.70
N THR A 26 -23.75 -3.06 -10.03
CA THR A 26 -24.11 -4.22 -10.88
C THR A 26 -23.43 -5.53 -10.48
N SER A 27 -22.23 -5.46 -9.87
CA SER A 27 -21.46 -6.63 -9.43
C SER A 27 -21.24 -6.68 -7.91
N GLY A 28 -21.92 -5.84 -7.15
CA GLY A 28 -21.75 -5.77 -5.70
C GLY A 28 -20.29 -5.52 -5.27
N PRO A 29 -19.90 -6.00 -4.08
CA PRO A 29 -18.51 -5.94 -3.61
C PRO A 29 -17.50 -6.69 -4.51
N LYS A 30 -17.95 -7.63 -5.34
CA LYS A 30 -17.07 -8.42 -6.24
C LYS A 30 -16.42 -7.56 -7.33
N GLN A 31 -16.96 -6.37 -7.61
CA GLN A 31 -16.30 -5.39 -8.49
C GLN A 31 -14.89 -5.01 -8.00
N LEU A 32 -14.60 -5.14 -6.71
CA LEU A 32 -13.27 -4.85 -6.17
C LEU A 32 -12.22 -5.80 -6.76
N VAL A 33 -12.60 -7.05 -7.02
CA VAL A 33 -11.74 -8.05 -7.68
C VAL A 33 -11.42 -7.61 -9.11
N GLU A 34 -12.42 -7.12 -9.83
CA GLU A 34 -12.24 -6.60 -11.19
C GLU A 34 -11.35 -5.36 -11.20
N ALA A 35 -11.54 -4.44 -10.24
CA ALA A 35 -10.70 -3.25 -10.12
C ALA A 35 -9.24 -3.60 -9.77
N ILE A 36 -9.01 -4.62 -8.93
CA ILE A 36 -7.68 -5.14 -8.61
C ILE A 36 -7.01 -5.70 -9.87
N LYS A 37 -7.74 -6.51 -10.65
CA LYS A 37 -7.26 -7.05 -11.92
C LYS A 37 -6.90 -5.93 -12.90
N MET A 38 -7.79 -4.96 -13.11
CA MET A 38 -7.54 -3.83 -14.02
C MET A 38 -6.30 -3.03 -13.60
N ALA A 39 -6.14 -2.75 -12.31
CA ALA A 39 -4.97 -2.04 -11.79
C ALA A 39 -3.67 -2.83 -12.03
N TYR A 40 -3.71 -4.15 -11.88
CA TYR A 40 -2.59 -5.05 -12.17
C TYR A 40 -2.22 -5.03 -13.66
N GLU A 41 -3.20 -5.17 -14.55
CA GLU A 41 -3.01 -5.10 -16.00
C GLU A 41 -2.45 -3.74 -16.46
N MET A 42 -2.99 -2.65 -15.91
CA MET A 42 -2.49 -1.31 -16.18
C MET A 42 -1.04 -1.14 -15.74
N ALA A 43 -0.66 -1.71 -14.61
CA ALA A 43 0.71 -1.67 -14.10
C ALA A 43 1.69 -2.51 -14.95
N GLU A 44 1.22 -3.49 -15.70
CA GLU A 44 2.02 -4.30 -16.64
C GLU A 44 1.98 -3.77 -18.08
N SER A 45 1.13 -2.80 -18.37
CA SER A 45 0.98 -2.24 -19.71
C SER A 45 2.23 -1.52 -20.18
N LYS A 46 2.62 -1.78 -21.43
CA LYS A 46 3.70 -1.06 -22.14
C LYS A 46 3.46 0.45 -22.17
N GLN A 47 2.19 0.87 -22.26
CA GLN A 47 1.84 2.28 -22.29
C GLN A 47 2.22 2.99 -20.98
N PHE A 48 1.98 2.32 -19.85
CA PHE A 48 2.37 2.82 -18.54
C PHE A 48 3.90 2.85 -18.42
N ALA A 49 4.60 1.79 -18.83
CA ALA A 49 6.06 1.74 -18.84
C ALA A 49 6.68 2.88 -19.66
N ILE A 50 6.18 3.13 -20.88
CA ILE A 50 6.62 4.25 -21.73
C ILE A 50 6.35 5.59 -21.04
N SER A 51 5.17 5.77 -20.45
CA SER A 51 4.82 6.99 -19.73
C SER A 51 5.71 7.25 -18.51
N LYS A 52 6.17 6.18 -17.84
CA LYS A 52 7.09 6.23 -16.70
C LYS A 52 8.49 6.63 -17.16
N ILE A 53 9.03 5.96 -18.18
CA ILE A 53 10.35 6.28 -18.76
C ILE A 53 10.40 7.73 -19.26
N ARG A 54 9.37 8.17 -19.98
CA ARG A 54 9.29 9.56 -20.48
C ARG A 54 9.38 10.57 -19.34
N ARG A 55 8.71 10.30 -18.22
CA ARG A 55 8.69 11.19 -17.06
C ARG A 55 9.97 11.15 -16.25
N ASP A 56 10.59 9.98 -16.09
CA ASP A 56 11.90 9.85 -15.43
C ASP A 56 12.95 10.68 -16.20
N PHE A 57 12.84 10.69 -17.53
CA PHE A 57 13.63 11.57 -18.38
C PHE A 57 13.30 13.06 -18.20
N GLU A 58 12.02 13.44 -18.26
CA GLU A 58 11.56 14.84 -18.07
C GLU A 58 11.93 15.41 -16.69
N THR A 59 11.86 14.58 -15.64
CA THR A 59 12.24 14.96 -14.27
C THR A 59 13.75 15.15 -14.14
N SER A 60 14.54 14.33 -14.84
CA SER A 60 16.01 14.39 -14.84
C SER A 60 16.58 15.59 -15.61
N CYS A 61 15.83 16.19 -16.55
CA CYS A 61 16.28 17.38 -17.30
C CYS A 61 15.70 18.70 -16.78
N SER A 62 14.75 18.67 -15.85
CA SER A 62 14.20 19.87 -15.19
C SER A 62 15.16 20.53 -14.19
N THR A 63 16.24 19.84 -13.79
CA THR A 63 17.33 20.38 -12.95
C THR A 63 18.43 21.08 -13.74
N ALA A 64 18.32 21.19 -15.06
CA ALA A 64 19.32 21.79 -15.93
C ALA A 64 18.74 22.74 -16.98
N LYS A 65 17.96 23.77 -16.58
CA LYS A 65 17.72 24.95 -17.44
C LYS A 65 17.80 26.27 -16.68
N SER A 66 18.70 27.09 -17.19
CA SER A 66 19.02 28.48 -16.91
C SER A 66 17.81 29.41 -16.80
N LYS A 67 17.87 30.34 -15.84
CA LYS A 67 16.99 31.52 -15.76
C LYS A 67 17.16 32.42 -16.99
N PRO A 68 16.10 32.77 -17.74
CA PRO A 68 16.07 34.01 -18.50
C PRO A 68 15.60 35.13 -17.57
N LYS A 69 16.45 36.13 -17.36
CA LYS A 69 16.08 37.42 -16.74
C LYS A 69 15.21 38.19 -17.73
N THR A 70 13.99 38.55 -17.33
CA THR A 70 13.31 39.76 -17.84
C THR A 70 12.71 40.51 -16.66
N ASN A 71 13.02 41.80 -16.61
CA ASN A 71 12.81 42.72 -15.49
C ASN A 71 11.36 43.24 -15.48
N ALA A 72 10.70 43.21 -14.32
CA ALA A 72 9.53 44.04 -13.99
C ALA A 72 9.50 44.28 -12.46
N PRO A 73 9.13 45.48 -11.96
CA PRO A 73 9.52 45.95 -10.64
C PRO A 73 8.54 45.55 -9.51
N ASP A 74 9.17 45.06 -8.44
CA ASP A 74 8.95 45.27 -7.00
C ASP A 74 7.59 45.77 -6.48
N ILE A 75 6.82 44.86 -5.89
CA ILE A 75 5.98 45.16 -4.72
C ILE A 75 6.40 44.19 -3.62
N THR A 76 7.26 44.68 -2.74
CA THR A 76 7.67 44.02 -1.51
C THR A 76 6.50 43.94 -0.53
N VAL A 77 6.06 42.73 -0.19
CA VAL A 77 5.35 42.45 1.07
C VAL A 77 6.22 41.46 1.84
N GLN A 78 6.88 41.96 2.88
CA GLN A 78 7.60 41.14 3.84
C GLN A 78 6.63 40.51 4.83
N ASP A 79 6.93 39.24 5.12
CA ASP A 79 6.66 38.50 6.34
C ASP A 79 5.24 37.94 6.55
N ASN A 80 5.07 36.68 6.14
CA ASN A 80 4.45 35.67 7.00
C ASN A 80 4.96 34.29 6.59
N PHE A 81 5.59 33.62 7.56
CA PHE A 81 6.19 32.30 7.51
C PHE A 81 5.17 31.23 7.05
N ILE A 82 5.03 31.05 5.73
CA ILE A 82 4.40 29.87 5.14
C ILE A 82 5.46 28.78 5.18
N GLY A 83 5.35 27.89 6.17
CA GLY A 83 5.93 26.57 6.07
C GLY A 83 5.46 25.95 4.75
N SER A 84 6.36 25.89 3.79
CA SER A 84 6.17 25.27 2.48
C SER A 84 5.90 23.78 2.69
N TYR A 85 4.65 23.42 3.00
CA TYR A 85 4.12 22.16 2.53
C TYR A 85 4.40 22.14 1.02
N PRO A 86 5.04 21.09 0.47
CA PRO A 86 5.11 20.97 -0.98
C PRO A 86 3.67 20.88 -1.48
N SER A 87 3.11 22.00 -1.93
CA SER A 87 1.89 22.05 -2.70
C SER A 87 2.14 21.16 -3.91
N SER A 88 1.61 19.95 -3.84
CA SER A 88 1.59 18.93 -4.86
C SER A 88 0.67 19.38 -6.00
N THR A 89 1.10 20.40 -6.74
CA THR A 89 0.64 20.70 -8.09
C THR A 89 1.71 20.30 -9.10
N SER A 90 2.34 19.14 -8.90
CA SER A 90 2.72 18.28 -10.00
C SER A 90 1.56 17.33 -10.20
N SER A 91 1.05 17.20 -11.43
CA SER A 91 0.15 16.11 -11.80
C SER A 91 0.91 14.79 -11.65
N SER A 92 1.08 14.33 -10.41
CA SER A 92 1.81 13.12 -10.06
C SER A 92 0.97 11.95 -10.54
N ILE A 93 1.36 11.37 -11.67
CA ILE A 93 0.76 10.14 -12.16
C ILE A 93 0.93 9.09 -11.06
N VAL A 94 -0.20 8.65 -10.51
CA VAL A 94 -0.28 7.63 -9.45
C VAL A 94 0.09 6.29 -10.06
N ASP A 95 0.95 5.51 -9.39
CA ASP A 95 1.32 4.18 -9.88
C ASP A 95 0.10 3.23 -9.79
N PRO A 96 -0.38 2.65 -10.90
CA PRO A 96 -1.52 1.72 -10.88
C PRO A 96 -1.30 0.54 -9.92
N ARG A 97 -0.04 0.14 -9.69
CA ARG A 97 0.30 -0.94 -8.77
C ARG A 97 0.04 -0.57 -7.31
N GLU A 98 0.28 0.69 -6.94
CA GLU A 98 -0.05 1.22 -5.61
C GLU A 98 -1.57 1.36 -5.44
N VAL A 99 -2.26 1.81 -6.48
CA VAL A 99 -3.73 1.85 -6.50
C VAL A 99 -4.30 0.45 -6.27
N GLY A 100 -3.77 -0.56 -6.96
CA GLY A 100 -4.17 -1.96 -6.78
C GLY A 100 -3.93 -2.47 -5.35
N HIS A 101 -2.81 -2.13 -4.72
CA HIS A 101 -2.58 -2.47 -3.30
C HIS A 101 -3.63 -1.84 -2.39
N ASN A 102 -3.96 -0.56 -2.58
CA ASN A 102 -4.95 0.12 -1.75
C ASN A 102 -6.34 -0.52 -1.88
N ILE A 103 -6.74 -0.90 -3.10
CA ILE A 103 -8.01 -1.60 -3.34
C ILE A 103 -7.97 -2.99 -2.70
N PHE A 104 -6.87 -3.74 -2.86
CA PHE A 104 -6.71 -5.07 -2.27
C PHE A 104 -6.78 -5.03 -0.74
N ILE A 105 -6.13 -4.06 -0.09
CA ILE A 105 -6.16 -3.88 1.37
C ILE A 105 -7.60 -3.61 1.83
N LEU A 106 -8.32 -2.70 1.16
CA LEU A 106 -9.72 -2.43 1.48
C LEU A 106 -10.59 -3.68 1.31
N ALA A 107 -10.46 -4.38 0.18
CA ALA A 107 -11.24 -5.59 -0.08
C ALA A 107 -10.96 -6.69 0.97
N SER A 108 -9.69 -6.85 1.37
CA SER A 108 -9.26 -7.78 2.41
C SER A 108 -9.85 -7.45 3.78
N GLN A 109 -10.04 -6.17 4.09
CA GLN A 109 -10.67 -5.75 5.35
C GLN A 109 -12.19 -5.97 5.32
N LEU A 110 -12.84 -5.62 4.20
CA LEU A 110 -14.29 -5.81 4.03
C LEU A 110 -14.69 -7.29 4.00
N SER A 111 -13.84 -8.17 3.47
CA SER A 111 -14.11 -9.61 3.37
C SER A 111 -14.26 -10.30 4.73
N ARG A 112 -13.77 -9.68 5.81
CA ARG A 112 -14.01 -10.13 7.18
C ARG A 112 -15.49 -10.10 7.57
N HIS A 113 -16.27 -9.26 6.89
CA HIS A 113 -17.70 -9.06 7.12
C HIS A 113 -18.56 -9.59 5.96
N ASN A 114 -17.95 -10.09 4.89
CA ASN A 114 -18.66 -10.59 3.72
C ASN A 114 -18.00 -11.87 3.19
N GLU A 115 -18.66 -13.00 3.42
CA GLU A 115 -18.18 -14.33 3.03
C GLU A 115 -18.00 -14.46 1.51
N GLU A 116 -18.92 -13.90 0.73
CA GLU A 116 -18.83 -13.97 -0.73
C GLU A 116 -17.61 -13.21 -1.27
N LEU A 117 -17.30 -12.06 -0.69
CA LEU A 117 -16.11 -11.28 -1.03
C LEU A 117 -14.85 -12.02 -0.59
N ARG A 118 -14.87 -12.69 0.57
CA ARG A 118 -13.76 -13.53 1.03
C ARG A 118 -13.43 -14.63 0.04
N MET A 119 -14.45 -15.36 -0.40
CA MET A 119 -14.29 -16.40 -1.43
C MET A 119 -13.84 -15.81 -2.77
N ALA A 120 -14.35 -14.63 -3.13
CA ALA A 120 -13.95 -13.94 -4.35
C ALA A 120 -12.53 -13.36 -4.31
N LEU A 121 -11.88 -13.22 -3.15
CA LEU A 121 -10.49 -12.78 -3.04
C LEU A 121 -9.49 -13.95 -3.07
N GLU A 122 -9.94 -15.20 -3.00
CA GLU A 122 -9.04 -16.35 -3.08
C GLU A 122 -8.64 -16.63 -4.53
N PRO A 123 -7.33 -16.58 -4.88
CA PRO A 123 -6.86 -16.81 -6.24
C PRO A 123 -7.31 -18.14 -6.86
N GLU A 124 -7.47 -19.18 -6.04
CA GLU A 124 -7.86 -20.53 -6.46
C GLU A 124 -9.31 -20.62 -6.95
N ASN A 125 -10.16 -19.66 -6.58
CA ASN A 125 -11.57 -19.66 -6.94
C ASN A 125 -11.84 -19.04 -8.32
N HIS A 126 -10.81 -18.54 -9.02
CA HIS A 126 -10.95 -17.87 -10.31
C HIS A 126 -10.47 -18.74 -11.46
N LYS A 127 -11.31 -18.84 -12.51
CA LYS A 127 -10.94 -19.50 -13.77
C LYS A 127 -10.07 -18.63 -14.67
N ASP A 128 -10.18 -17.31 -14.52
CA ASP A 128 -9.35 -16.36 -15.26
C ASP A 128 -7.94 -16.34 -14.66
N ALA A 129 -6.96 -16.75 -15.47
CA ALA A 129 -5.57 -16.78 -15.08
C ALA A 129 -5.07 -15.38 -14.66
N MET A 130 -5.58 -14.32 -15.30
CA MET A 130 -5.13 -12.96 -15.00
C MET A 130 -5.62 -12.49 -13.63
N THR A 131 -6.88 -12.74 -13.29
CA THR A 131 -7.43 -12.46 -11.96
C THR A 131 -6.69 -13.24 -10.88
N SER A 132 -6.47 -14.55 -11.11
CA SER A 132 -5.76 -15.40 -10.16
C SER A 132 -4.32 -14.90 -9.91
N GLN A 133 -3.61 -14.52 -10.99
CA GLN A 133 -2.27 -13.96 -10.90
C GLN A 133 -2.25 -12.61 -10.16
N ALA A 134 -3.18 -11.71 -10.46
CA ALA A 134 -3.28 -10.42 -9.79
C ALA A 134 -3.54 -10.57 -8.28
N LEU A 135 -4.51 -11.41 -7.89
CA LEU A 135 -4.84 -11.68 -6.49
C LEU A 135 -3.66 -12.35 -5.76
N SER A 136 -3.01 -13.34 -6.40
CA SER A 136 -1.84 -14.01 -5.84
C SER A 136 -0.68 -13.02 -5.61
N TYR A 137 -0.45 -12.12 -6.57
CA TYR A 137 0.55 -11.07 -6.46
C TYR A 137 0.29 -10.17 -5.24
N TYR A 138 -0.89 -9.55 -5.14
CA TYR A 138 -1.18 -8.65 -4.01
C TYR A 138 -1.22 -9.37 -2.66
N LYS A 139 -1.69 -10.62 -2.61
CA LYS A 139 -1.67 -11.46 -1.41
C LYS A 139 -0.25 -11.73 -0.93
N GLN A 140 0.70 -12.01 -1.84
CA GLN A 140 2.11 -12.25 -1.50
C GLN A 140 2.88 -10.97 -1.14
N HIS A 141 2.42 -9.81 -1.59
CA HIS A 141 3.08 -8.51 -1.38
C HIS A 141 2.38 -7.64 -0.32
N THR A 142 1.43 -8.20 0.43
CA THR A 142 0.76 -7.51 1.52
C THR A 142 1.00 -8.27 2.81
N ALA A 143 1.47 -7.56 3.84
CA ALA A 143 1.65 -8.11 5.18
C ALA A 143 0.54 -7.62 6.11
N GLN A 144 0.27 -8.43 7.13
CA GLN A 144 -0.60 -8.09 8.24
C GLN A 144 0.18 -8.27 9.55
N ILE A 145 0.11 -7.28 10.43
CA ILE A 145 0.64 -7.34 11.79
C ILE A 145 -0.46 -7.13 12.81
N GLU A 146 -0.29 -7.71 14.00
CA GLU A 146 -1.16 -7.52 15.14
C GLU A 146 -0.41 -6.80 16.26
N ILE A 147 -0.99 -5.73 16.78
CA ILE A 147 -0.38 -4.88 17.81
C ILE A 147 -1.28 -4.92 19.03
N VAL A 148 -0.72 -5.30 20.18
CA VAL A 148 -1.41 -5.20 21.47
C VAL A 148 -1.27 -3.76 21.98
N ARG A 149 -2.38 -3.02 22.02
CA ARG A 149 -2.41 -1.63 22.54
C ARG A 149 -2.39 -1.61 24.07
N CYS A 150 -2.16 -0.43 24.66
CA CYS A 150 -2.10 -0.24 26.12
C CYS A 150 -3.40 -0.64 26.85
N ASP A 151 -4.55 -0.60 26.16
CA ASP A 151 -5.84 -1.05 26.67
C ASP A 151 -6.08 -2.56 26.47
N ARG A 152 -5.02 -3.33 26.18
CA ARG A 152 -5.03 -4.79 25.95
C ARG A 152 -5.86 -5.25 24.75
N LYS A 153 -6.27 -4.32 23.87
CA LYS A 153 -6.95 -4.65 22.61
C LYS A 153 -5.94 -4.92 21.52
N ILE A 154 -6.28 -5.85 20.63
CA ILE A 154 -5.50 -6.17 19.45
C ILE A 154 -5.94 -5.27 18.30
N GLU A 155 -4.99 -4.56 17.73
CA GLU A 155 -5.13 -3.80 16.50
C GLU A 155 -4.47 -4.55 15.35
N ARG A 156 -5.07 -4.50 14.16
CA ARG A 156 -4.51 -5.12 12.95
C ARG A 156 -4.13 -4.03 11.98
N VAL A 157 -2.89 -4.07 11.49
CA VAL A 157 -2.41 -3.17 10.45
C VAL A 157 -2.04 -4.01 9.23
N VAL A 158 -2.54 -3.60 8.06
CA VAL A 158 -2.27 -4.25 6.78
C VAL A 158 -1.53 -3.25 5.90
N PHE A 159 -0.40 -3.67 5.32
CA PHE A 159 0.47 -2.77 4.54
C PHE A 159 1.19 -3.51 3.40
N PRO A 160 1.55 -2.80 2.32
CA PRO A 160 2.39 -3.36 1.25
C PRO A 160 3.81 -3.65 1.73
N ILE A 161 4.32 -4.84 1.42
CA ILE A 161 5.69 -5.25 1.74
C ILE A 161 6.65 -4.52 0.81
N HIS A 162 7.68 -3.87 1.41
CA HIS A 162 8.70 -3.20 0.61
C HIS A 162 9.53 -4.22 -0.19
N THR A 163 9.84 -3.87 -1.43
CA THR A 163 10.64 -4.70 -2.36
C THR A 163 12.00 -5.13 -1.83
N ILE A 164 12.63 -4.37 -0.91
CA ILE A 164 13.92 -4.74 -0.32
C ILE A 164 13.83 -6.05 0.46
N CYS A 165 12.66 -6.35 1.04
CA CYS A 165 12.42 -7.57 1.80
C CYS A 165 12.47 -8.82 0.92
N LYS A 166 12.37 -8.68 -0.41
CA LYS A 166 12.52 -9.80 -1.37
C LYS A 166 13.93 -10.41 -1.32
N TYR A 167 14.93 -9.62 -0.95
CA TYR A 167 16.33 -10.07 -0.93
C TYR A 167 16.70 -10.82 0.36
N LEU A 168 15.76 -10.96 1.30
CA LEU A 168 15.96 -11.78 2.50
C LEU A 168 16.02 -13.26 2.12
N THR A 169 17.19 -13.87 2.28
CA THR A 169 17.44 -15.26 1.90
C THR A 169 16.72 -16.25 2.84
N PRO A 170 16.32 -17.43 2.33
CA PRO A 170 15.72 -18.47 3.17
C PRO A 170 16.68 -18.96 4.25
N GLU A 171 17.99 -18.97 3.98
CA GLU A 171 19.02 -19.33 4.96
C GLU A 171 19.03 -18.36 6.15
N THR A 172 18.99 -17.04 5.89
CA THR A 172 18.89 -16.04 6.96
C THR A 172 17.59 -16.17 7.75
N LYS A 173 16.46 -16.46 7.09
CA LYS A 173 15.19 -16.72 7.78
C LYS A 173 15.30 -17.93 8.72
N LEU A 174 15.94 -19.00 8.27
CA LEU A 174 16.13 -20.22 9.05
C LEU A 174 17.09 -20.00 10.22
N SER A 175 18.22 -19.31 9.99
CA SER A 175 19.17 -18.92 11.03
C SER A 175 18.46 -18.11 12.12
N ILE A 176 17.73 -17.04 11.76
CA ILE A 176 16.96 -16.26 12.75
C ILE A 176 15.95 -17.15 13.49
N LEU A 177 15.20 -18.01 12.80
CA LEU A 177 14.19 -18.85 13.44
C LEU A 177 14.79 -19.78 14.51
N LEU A 178 15.92 -20.42 14.20
CA LEU A 178 16.54 -21.45 15.03
C LEU A 178 17.52 -20.88 16.07
N GLU A 179 18.36 -19.93 15.68
CA GLU A 179 19.50 -19.44 16.48
C GLU A 179 19.10 -18.32 17.44
N THR A 180 17.95 -17.68 17.24
CA THR A 180 17.46 -16.64 18.15
C THR A 180 17.17 -17.23 19.53
N GLU A 181 17.86 -16.69 20.54
CA GLU A 181 17.70 -17.04 21.96
C GLU A 181 16.34 -16.63 22.52
N GLN A 182 15.85 -17.40 23.50
CA GLN A 182 14.68 -17.07 24.29
C GLN A 182 15.08 -16.43 25.62
N ASP A 183 14.29 -15.46 26.07
CA ASP A 183 14.45 -14.90 27.41
C ASP A 183 13.94 -15.83 28.51
N ALA A 184 14.06 -15.40 29.77
CA ALA A 184 13.59 -16.15 30.94
C ALA A 184 12.07 -16.40 30.96
N GLN A 185 11.30 -15.67 30.15
CA GLN A 185 9.86 -15.85 29.97
C GLN A 185 9.52 -16.70 28.72
N GLY A 186 10.53 -17.20 28.00
CA GLY A 186 10.37 -17.99 26.78
C GLY A 186 10.12 -17.15 25.52
N SER A 187 10.25 -15.82 25.59
CA SER A 187 10.01 -14.92 24.45
C SER A 187 11.29 -14.70 23.64
N LYS A 188 11.16 -14.79 22.31
CA LYS A 188 12.25 -14.47 21.36
C LYS A 188 12.28 -13.00 20.93
N ILE A 189 11.28 -12.21 21.34
CA ILE A 189 11.04 -10.87 20.78
C ILE A 189 12.22 -9.91 21.02
N GLY A 190 12.81 -9.93 22.22
CA GLY A 190 13.94 -9.08 22.56
C GLY A 190 15.13 -9.33 21.64
N SER A 191 15.49 -10.60 21.46
CA SER A 191 16.62 -11.00 20.60
C SER A 191 16.37 -10.64 19.13
N ILE A 192 15.17 -10.94 18.60
CA ILE A 192 14.78 -10.56 17.22
C ILE A 192 14.88 -9.04 17.02
N SER A 193 14.41 -8.24 17.98
CA SER A 193 14.44 -6.79 17.87
C SER A 193 15.87 -6.25 17.75
N VAL A 194 16.82 -6.83 18.48
CA VAL A 194 18.24 -6.45 18.41
C VAL A 194 18.85 -6.84 17.07
N THR A 195 18.57 -8.04 16.59
CA THR A 195 19.06 -8.52 15.28
C THR A 195 18.56 -7.63 14.13
N VAL A 196 17.28 -7.24 14.15
CA VAL A 196 16.69 -6.38 13.11
C VAL A 196 17.25 -4.96 13.14
N GLN A 197 17.58 -4.41 14.32
CA GLN A 197 18.21 -3.08 14.43
C GLN A 197 19.66 -3.05 13.98
N SER A 198 20.33 -4.20 13.94
CA SER A 198 21.75 -4.32 13.62
C SER A 198 22.00 -4.61 12.13
N ALA A 199 20.95 -4.78 11.34
CA ALA A 199 20.97 -5.08 9.90
C ALA A 199 20.64 -3.84 9.07
#